data_AF-A0A9X3DF32-F1
#
_entry.id   AF-A0A9X3DF32-F1
#
_cell.length_a   1.000
_cell.length_b   1.000
_cell.length_c   1.000
_cell.angle_alpha   90.00
_cell.angle_beta   90.00
_cell.angle_gamma   90.00
#
_symmetry.space_group_name_H-M   'P 1'
#
loop_
_entity.id
_entity.type
_entity.pdbx_description
1 polymer ?
#
loop_
_entity_poly.entity_id
_entity_poly.type
_entity_poly.pdbx_seq_one_letter_code
_entity_poly.pdbx_strand_id
1 'polypeptide(L)'
;MARSIFFILAFFSFSASAQQKPISIINKVISIYGRELEINADGFPKQIKSYYDWEFNKFGFKPTNLLYEPIHFHYFTSPKTQEKLVISTFDIISNTTDSVVWNATSSSDNISQYVRAKMSEDGFVDLRVRIKALKAVVFSTINFHIPFEKNAAKYVVGLGNHGYLRPDTVKWSWKLADKISPAVLIGNDNAALYINIDQSKKSETLSAQNGWRNDDKGTMQVNIKGSSMLTEFSTGVVSLKAGDELTFNFNLLVTPIDRKDGRRDLQKRFNKYHSR
;
A
#
# COMPACT_ATOMS: atom_id res chain seq x y z
N MET A 1 -50.56 9.93 25.51
CA MET A 1 -50.03 9.50 24.20
C MET A 1 -48.56 9.83 24.15
N ALA A 2 -47.68 8.82 24.20
CA ALA A 2 -46.26 8.99 23.92
C ALA A 2 -45.83 7.77 23.11
N ARG A 3 -45.54 7.97 21.83
CA ARG A 3 -44.99 6.92 20.95
C ARG A 3 -43.48 6.96 21.08
N SER A 4 -42.90 5.97 21.78
CA SER A 4 -41.47 5.72 21.72
C SER A 4 -41.13 5.12 20.36
N ILE A 5 -40.40 5.88 19.56
CA ILE A 5 -39.79 5.42 18.32
C ILE A 5 -38.51 4.67 18.71
N PHE A 6 -38.51 3.35 18.55
CA PHE A 6 -37.30 2.54 18.62
C PHE A 6 -36.46 2.81 17.37
N PHE A 7 -35.35 3.52 17.52
CA PHE A 7 -34.27 3.53 16.53
C PHE A 7 -33.50 2.22 16.67
N ILE A 8 -33.72 1.28 15.76
CA ILE A 8 -32.85 0.11 15.60
C ILE A 8 -31.59 0.60 14.88
N LEU A 9 -30.51 0.86 15.63
CA LEU A 9 -29.17 0.93 15.05
C LEU A 9 -28.81 -0.49 14.61
N ALA A 10 -28.91 -0.77 13.32
CA ALA A 10 -28.37 -1.98 12.73
C ALA A 10 -26.83 -1.93 12.78
N PHE A 11 -26.25 -2.50 13.84
CA PHE A 11 -24.85 -2.88 13.84
C PHE A 11 -24.70 -4.06 12.87
N PHE A 12 -24.47 -3.77 11.58
CA PHE A 12 -23.88 -4.77 10.70
C PHE A 12 -22.51 -5.11 11.29
N SER A 13 -22.36 -6.35 11.77
CA SER A 13 -21.06 -6.88 12.17
C SER A 13 -20.09 -6.72 10.99
N PHE A 14 -18.89 -6.17 11.21
CA PHE A 14 -17.87 -5.91 10.16
C PHE A 14 -17.58 -7.12 9.25
N SER A 15 -17.79 -8.36 9.73
CA SER A 15 -17.69 -9.56 8.90
C SER A 15 -18.72 -9.58 7.75
N ALA A 16 -19.90 -8.97 7.91
CA ALA A 16 -20.96 -8.96 6.90
C ALA A 16 -20.73 -7.91 5.80
N SER A 17 -20.15 -6.75 6.13
CA SER A 17 -19.80 -5.71 5.13
C SER A 17 -18.71 -6.19 4.18
N ALA A 18 -17.67 -6.84 4.72
CA ALA A 18 -16.58 -7.38 3.91
C ALA A 18 -17.07 -8.38 2.84
N GLN A 19 -18.17 -9.10 3.08
CA GLN A 19 -18.70 -10.16 2.20
C GLN A 19 -19.50 -9.64 1.01
N GLN A 20 -19.74 -8.32 0.93
CA GLN A 20 -20.56 -7.73 -0.11
C GLN A 20 -19.93 -7.82 -1.50
N LYS A 21 -20.80 -8.00 -2.49
CA LYS A 21 -20.61 -7.54 -3.87
C LYS A 21 -21.79 -6.60 -4.16
N PRO A 22 -21.58 -5.40 -4.74
CA PRO A 22 -20.34 -4.82 -5.27
C PRO A 22 -19.38 -4.24 -4.21
N ILE A 23 -18.23 -3.69 -4.65
CA ILE A 23 -17.33 -2.87 -3.81
C ILE A 23 -18.13 -1.75 -3.13
N SER A 24 -17.83 -1.50 -1.86
CA SER A 24 -18.47 -0.43 -1.10
C SER A 24 -17.48 0.26 -0.16
N ILE A 25 -17.79 1.49 0.22
CA ILE A 25 -17.05 2.23 1.23
C ILE A 25 -17.99 2.77 2.30
N ILE A 26 -17.62 2.54 3.56
CA ILE A 26 -18.25 3.17 4.72
C ILE A 26 -17.16 3.92 5.47
N ASN A 27 -17.32 5.24 5.61
CA ASN A 27 -16.30 6.15 6.13
C ASN A 27 -14.99 6.04 5.32
N LYS A 28 -13.98 5.34 5.86
CA LYS A 28 -12.66 5.11 5.23
C LYS A 28 -12.35 3.63 5.05
N VAL A 29 -13.35 2.76 5.15
CA VAL A 29 -13.18 1.31 5.01
C VAL A 29 -13.82 0.87 3.71
N ILE A 30 -12.98 0.49 2.75
CA ILE A 30 -13.43 -0.15 1.52
C ILE A 30 -13.59 -1.64 1.78
N SER A 31 -14.75 -2.19 1.45
CA SER A 31 -15.09 -3.61 1.60
C SER A 31 -15.24 -4.25 0.22
N ILE A 32 -14.57 -5.38 0.01
CA ILE A 32 -14.66 -6.18 -1.21
C ILE A 32 -14.49 -7.68 -0.94
N TYR A 33 -15.54 -8.47 -1.16
CA TYR A 33 -15.50 -9.94 -1.20
C TYR A 33 -14.51 -10.60 -0.21
N GLY A 34 -14.85 -10.55 1.07
CA GLY A 34 -14.06 -11.10 2.18
C GLY A 34 -12.84 -10.28 2.58
N ARG A 35 -12.65 -9.07 2.06
CA ARG A 35 -11.49 -8.22 2.37
C ARG A 35 -11.92 -6.81 2.71
N GLU A 36 -11.10 -6.15 3.51
CA GLU A 36 -11.23 -4.73 3.81
C GLU A 36 -9.89 -4.02 3.60
N LEU A 37 -9.96 -2.79 3.08
CA LEU A 37 -8.88 -1.82 3.11
C LEU A 37 -9.36 -0.60 3.88
N GLU A 38 -8.79 -0.38 5.06
CA GLU A 38 -8.98 0.84 5.83
C GLU A 38 -7.97 1.88 5.35
N ILE A 39 -8.43 3.11 5.08
CA ILE A 39 -7.63 4.22 4.58
C ILE A 39 -7.33 5.17 5.75
N ASN A 40 -6.07 5.54 5.90
CA ASN A 40 -5.62 6.54 6.86
C ASN A 40 -5.98 7.96 6.38
N ALA A 41 -5.92 8.95 7.26
CA ALA A 41 -6.29 10.33 6.91
C ALA A 41 -5.32 11.00 5.92
N ASP A 42 -4.09 10.49 5.79
CA ASP A 42 -3.10 10.92 4.78
C ASP A 42 -3.31 10.26 3.40
N GLY A 43 -4.34 9.41 3.25
CA GLY A 43 -4.70 8.74 2.00
C GLY A 43 -4.02 7.39 1.77
N PHE A 44 -3.10 6.95 2.64
CA PHE A 44 -2.45 5.64 2.53
C PHE A 44 -3.24 4.53 3.24
N PRO A 45 -3.02 3.25 2.88
CA PRO A 45 -3.63 2.14 3.62
C PRO A 45 -3.21 2.11 5.09
N LYS A 46 -4.19 2.13 5.99
CA LYS A 46 -4.05 1.99 7.44
C LYS A 46 -4.00 0.53 7.87
N GLN A 47 -4.89 -0.29 7.33
CA GLN A 47 -4.98 -1.71 7.62
C GLN A 47 -5.59 -2.44 6.42
N ILE A 48 -5.14 -3.66 6.19
CA ILE A 48 -5.70 -4.56 5.19
C ILE A 48 -6.10 -5.85 5.92
N LYS A 49 -7.36 -6.25 5.76
CA LYS A 49 -7.91 -7.43 6.43
C LYS A 49 -8.43 -8.43 5.42
N SER A 50 -8.24 -9.70 5.75
CA SER A 50 -8.84 -10.83 5.03
C SER A 50 -9.67 -11.66 5.98
N TYR A 51 -10.90 -11.97 5.60
CA TYR A 51 -11.88 -12.70 6.42
C TYR A 51 -12.07 -14.13 5.94
N TYR A 52 -11.25 -14.64 5.02
CA TYR A 52 -11.39 -16.03 4.61
C TYR A 52 -11.12 -17.00 5.77
N ASP A 53 -11.84 -18.10 5.82
CA ASP A 53 -11.53 -19.18 6.76
C ASP A 53 -10.31 -20.00 6.31
N TRP A 54 -9.92 -20.99 7.10
CA TRP A 54 -8.73 -21.82 6.81
C TRP A 54 -8.91 -22.72 5.57
N GLU A 55 -10.17 -22.95 5.14
CA GLU A 55 -10.51 -23.66 3.91
C GLU A 55 -10.57 -22.73 2.68
N PHE A 56 -10.52 -21.41 2.89
CA PHE A 56 -10.65 -20.36 1.87
C PHE A 56 -11.91 -20.51 1.01
N ASN A 57 -12.95 -21.11 1.57
CA ASN A 57 -14.21 -21.37 0.87
C ASN A 57 -15.39 -20.62 1.48
N LYS A 58 -15.21 -20.11 2.70
CA LYS A 58 -16.16 -19.30 3.46
C LYS A 58 -15.43 -18.13 4.10
N PHE A 59 -16.22 -17.28 4.74
CA PHE A 59 -15.73 -16.16 5.52
C PHE A 59 -15.89 -16.46 7.02
N GLY A 60 -14.81 -16.29 7.77
CA GLY A 60 -14.81 -16.34 9.22
C GLY A 60 -15.09 -14.97 9.85
N PHE A 61 -15.25 -14.97 11.17
CA PHE A 61 -15.50 -13.76 11.96
C PHE A 61 -14.22 -13.03 12.40
N LYS A 62 -13.09 -13.76 12.47
CA LYS A 62 -11.79 -13.20 12.87
C LYS A 62 -10.97 -12.88 11.62
N PRO A 63 -10.60 -11.61 11.40
CA PRO A 63 -9.75 -11.27 10.25
C PRO A 63 -8.30 -11.69 10.47
N THR A 64 -7.61 -11.95 9.37
CA THR A 64 -6.15 -11.87 9.27
C THR A 64 -5.79 -10.43 8.93
N ASN A 65 -5.15 -9.73 9.88
CA ASN A 65 -4.55 -8.43 9.62
C ASN A 65 -3.24 -8.61 8.86
N LEU A 66 -3.00 -7.76 7.87
CA LEU A 66 -1.80 -7.81 7.04
C LEU A 66 -0.75 -6.79 7.49
N LEU A 67 -1.17 -5.60 7.90
CA LEU A 67 -0.29 -4.50 8.26
C LEU A 67 -0.13 -4.39 9.78
N TYR A 68 1.11 -4.23 10.23
CA TYR A 68 1.44 -3.99 11.64
C TYR A 68 1.19 -2.54 12.04
N GLU A 69 1.42 -1.60 11.12
CA GLU A 69 1.11 -0.18 11.24
C GLU A 69 0.74 0.38 9.85
N PRO A 70 0.19 1.61 9.74
CA PRO A 70 -0.17 2.19 8.44
C PRO A 70 1.01 2.24 7.47
N ILE A 71 0.75 2.12 6.18
CA ILE A 71 1.74 2.41 5.13
C ILE A 71 2.06 3.91 5.17
N HIS A 72 3.34 4.30 5.16
CA HIS A 72 3.72 5.70 5.32
C HIS A 72 5.08 6.02 4.68
N PHE A 73 5.31 7.33 4.52
CA PHE A 73 6.60 7.88 4.15
C PHE A 73 7.29 8.53 5.36
N HIS A 74 8.61 8.47 5.40
CA HIS A 74 9.46 9.34 6.20
C HIS A 74 10.33 10.20 5.29
N TYR A 75 10.31 11.51 5.51
CA TYR A 75 11.14 12.46 4.77
C TYR A 75 12.23 12.99 5.70
N PHE A 76 13.44 12.47 5.61
CA PHE A 76 14.54 12.83 6.51
C PHE A 76 15.39 13.95 5.92
N THR A 77 15.36 15.15 6.51
CA THR A 77 16.28 16.25 6.15
C THR A 77 17.68 16.06 6.74
N SER A 78 17.79 15.23 7.77
CA SER A 78 19.04 14.69 8.29
C SER A 78 18.80 13.28 8.84
N PRO A 79 19.83 12.48 9.14
CA PRO A 79 19.65 11.15 9.75
C PRO A 79 18.85 11.13 11.06
N LYS A 80 18.66 12.28 11.72
CA LYS A 80 17.91 12.41 12.99
C LYS A 80 16.70 13.34 12.90
N THR A 81 16.47 14.00 11.76
CA THR A 81 15.43 15.01 11.61
C THR A 81 14.50 14.62 10.47
N GLN A 82 13.22 14.48 10.79
CA GLN A 82 12.17 14.14 9.84
C GLN A 82 11.19 15.31 9.68
N GLU A 83 10.73 15.55 8.45
CA GLU A 83 9.56 16.40 8.22
C GLU A 83 8.33 15.82 8.93
N LYS A 84 7.56 16.70 9.55
CA LYS A 84 6.28 16.37 10.18
C LYS A 84 5.17 16.94 9.32
N LEU A 85 4.53 16.07 8.55
CA LEU A 85 3.40 16.47 7.73
C LEU A 85 2.14 16.55 8.59
N VAL A 86 1.39 17.63 8.41
CA VAL A 86 0.06 17.85 8.96
C VAL A 86 -0.93 17.54 7.86
N ILE A 87 -1.94 16.74 8.18
CA ILE A 87 -3.01 16.36 7.24
C ILE A 87 -3.93 17.56 7.04
N SER A 88 -4.23 17.88 5.79
CA SER A 88 -5.05 19.03 5.41
C SER A 88 -6.44 18.60 4.93
N THR A 89 -6.53 17.71 3.94
CA THR A 89 -7.82 17.22 3.42
C THR A 89 -7.81 15.72 3.18
N PHE A 90 -9.00 15.12 3.20
CA PHE A 90 -9.27 13.76 2.76
C PHE A 90 -10.67 13.72 2.16
N ASP A 91 -10.77 13.34 0.88
CA ASP A 91 -12.04 13.37 0.15
C ASP A 91 -12.26 12.07 -0.64
N ILE A 92 -13.48 11.51 -0.51
CA ILE A 92 -13.95 10.47 -1.44
C ILE A 92 -14.46 11.17 -2.70
N ILE A 93 -13.77 10.96 -3.82
CA ILE A 93 -14.06 11.59 -5.11
C ILE A 93 -15.17 10.84 -5.84
N SER A 94 -15.16 9.51 -5.77
CA SER A 94 -16.12 8.66 -6.48
C SER A 94 -16.30 7.34 -5.75
N ASN A 95 -17.54 6.84 -5.76
CA ASN A 95 -17.92 5.54 -5.22
C ASN A 95 -18.92 4.91 -6.19
N THR A 96 -18.46 3.96 -7.00
CA THR A 96 -19.28 3.20 -7.95
C THR A 96 -19.26 1.72 -7.59
N THR A 97 -20.06 0.92 -8.30
CA THR A 97 -20.06 -0.54 -8.13
C THR A 97 -18.76 -1.22 -8.54
N ASP A 98 -17.86 -0.50 -9.23
CA ASP A 98 -16.66 -1.07 -9.84
C ASP A 98 -15.39 -0.48 -9.21
N SER A 99 -15.48 0.70 -8.58
CA SER A 99 -14.32 1.34 -7.96
C SER A 99 -14.67 2.41 -6.93
N VAL A 100 -13.71 2.64 -6.04
CA VAL A 100 -13.69 3.80 -5.13
C VAL A 100 -12.46 4.64 -5.43
N VAL A 101 -12.63 5.96 -5.53
CA VAL A 101 -11.56 6.93 -5.78
C VAL A 101 -11.53 7.92 -4.65
N TRP A 102 -10.34 8.17 -4.09
CA TRP A 102 -10.13 9.16 -3.03
C TRP A 102 -8.88 9.99 -3.26
N ASN A 103 -8.80 11.11 -2.55
CA ASN A 103 -7.57 11.87 -2.43
C ASN A 103 -7.32 12.30 -0.98
N ALA A 104 -6.09 12.72 -0.73
CA ALA A 104 -5.71 13.38 0.51
C ALA A 104 -4.58 14.37 0.25
N THR A 105 -4.51 15.40 1.08
CA THR A 105 -3.41 16.37 1.10
C THR A 105 -2.82 16.47 2.50
N SER A 106 -1.50 16.66 2.55
CA SER A 106 -0.77 16.95 3.78
C SER A 106 0.41 17.87 3.47
N SER A 107 0.94 18.56 4.49
CA SER A 107 2.05 19.48 4.29
C SER A 107 2.88 19.69 5.54
N SER A 108 4.13 20.11 5.34
CA SER A 108 5.04 20.65 6.35
C SER A 108 5.49 22.05 5.90
N ASP A 109 6.45 22.65 6.60
CA ASP A 109 7.03 23.93 6.22
C ASP A 109 7.81 23.89 4.89
N ASN A 110 8.30 22.71 4.49
CA ASN A 110 9.19 22.53 3.35
C ASN A 110 8.53 21.84 2.15
N ILE A 111 7.53 20.99 2.38
CA ILE A 111 6.88 20.22 1.32
C ILE A 111 5.36 20.15 1.48
N SER A 112 4.66 20.03 0.35
CA SER A 112 3.30 19.51 0.29
C SER A 112 3.27 18.13 -0.35
N GLN A 113 2.34 17.30 0.11
CA GLN A 113 2.08 15.96 -0.38
C GLN A 113 0.63 15.89 -0.85
N TYR A 114 0.45 15.28 -2.02
CA TYR A 114 -0.84 14.92 -2.57
C TYR A 114 -0.87 13.42 -2.85
N VAL A 115 -1.90 12.75 -2.35
CA VAL A 115 -2.17 11.34 -2.63
C VAL A 115 -3.50 11.27 -3.37
N ARG A 116 -3.51 10.62 -4.53
CA ARG A 116 -4.73 10.19 -5.20
C ARG A 116 -4.68 8.69 -5.36
N ALA A 117 -5.77 8.01 -5.02
CA ALA A 117 -5.82 6.58 -5.19
C ALA A 117 -7.18 6.11 -5.72
N LYS A 118 -7.13 4.98 -6.43
CA LYS A 118 -8.30 4.28 -6.96
C LYS A 118 -8.19 2.82 -6.59
N MET A 119 -9.22 2.26 -5.97
CA MET A 119 -9.36 0.83 -5.75
C MET A 119 -10.47 0.27 -6.64
N SER A 120 -10.16 -0.76 -7.41
CA SER A 120 -11.12 -1.50 -8.24
C SER A 120 -11.75 -2.66 -7.46
N GLU A 121 -12.90 -3.16 -7.93
CA GLU A 121 -13.67 -4.25 -7.30
C GLU A 121 -12.89 -5.57 -7.08
N ASP A 122 -11.81 -5.79 -7.83
CA ASP A 122 -10.94 -6.95 -7.69
C ASP A 122 -9.88 -6.80 -6.59
N GLY A 123 -9.73 -5.60 -6.03
CA GLY A 123 -8.78 -5.26 -4.97
C GLY A 123 -7.46 -4.66 -5.47
N PHE A 124 -7.36 -4.35 -6.77
CA PHE A 124 -6.25 -3.57 -7.29
C PHE A 124 -6.36 -2.11 -6.85
N VAL A 125 -5.27 -1.55 -6.35
CA VAL A 125 -5.18 -0.16 -5.91
C VAL A 125 -4.07 0.55 -6.70
N ASP A 126 -4.44 1.59 -7.43
CA ASP A 126 -3.50 2.52 -8.05
C ASP A 126 -3.28 3.70 -7.11
N LEU A 127 -2.04 3.95 -6.68
CA LEU A 127 -1.66 5.09 -5.84
C LEU A 127 -0.73 6.03 -6.58
N ARG A 128 -1.16 7.29 -6.69
CA ARG A 128 -0.43 8.40 -7.30
C ARG A 128 -0.05 9.39 -6.22
N VAL A 129 1.22 9.37 -5.84
CA VAL A 129 1.75 10.23 -4.78
C VAL A 129 2.63 11.30 -5.41
N ARG A 130 2.37 12.57 -5.09
CA ARG A 130 3.16 13.70 -5.53
C ARG A 130 3.66 14.48 -4.33
N ILE A 131 4.95 14.79 -4.33
CA ILE A 131 5.60 15.65 -3.34
C ILE A 131 6.07 16.90 -4.06
N LYS A 132 5.72 18.06 -3.54
CA LYS A 132 6.17 19.36 -4.07
C LYS A 132 6.97 20.10 -3.02
N ALA A 133 8.15 20.56 -3.40
CA ALA A 133 8.97 21.43 -2.57
C ALA A 133 8.35 22.83 -2.49
N LEU A 134 7.96 23.25 -1.29
CA LEU A 134 7.51 24.62 -1.00
C LEU A 134 8.70 25.57 -0.83
N LYS A 135 9.83 25.02 -0.38
CA LYS A 135 11.13 25.69 -0.24
C LYS A 135 12.23 24.78 -0.77
N ALA A 136 13.41 25.34 -1.01
CA ALA A 136 14.58 24.51 -1.27
C ALA A 136 14.85 23.59 -0.07
N VAL A 137 15.01 22.30 -0.31
CA VAL A 137 15.18 21.29 0.74
C VAL A 137 16.11 20.19 0.25
N VAL A 138 16.93 19.67 1.16
CA VAL A 138 17.76 18.49 0.93
C VAL A 138 17.29 17.41 1.89
N PHE A 139 16.85 16.29 1.32
CA PHE A 139 16.56 15.07 2.06
C PHE A 139 17.81 14.21 2.08
N SER A 140 18.26 13.85 3.29
CA SER A 140 19.26 12.80 3.48
C SER A 140 18.75 11.45 2.97
N THR A 141 17.46 11.17 3.14
CA THR A 141 16.73 10.12 2.42
C THR A 141 15.23 10.31 2.54
N ILE A 142 14.48 9.78 1.58
CA ILE A 142 13.04 9.55 1.68
C ILE A 142 12.84 8.04 1.79
N ASN A 143 12.19 7.61 2.86
CA ASN A 143 11.86 6.22 3.09
C ASN A 143 10.36 5.99 2.90
N PHE A 144 9.99 4.88 2.28
CA PHE A 144 8.63 4.39 2.19
C PHE A 144 8.54 3.04 2.88
N HIS A 145 7.60 2.91 3.80
CA HIS A 145 7.45 1.74 4.65
C HIS A 145 6.11 1.04 4.39
N ILE A 146 6.18 -0.27 4.14
CA ILE A 146 5.05 -1.20 4.24
C ILE A 146 5.38 -2.22 5.32
N PRO A 147 4.95 -1.98 6.57
CA PRO A 147 5.22 -2.83 7.72
C PRO A 147 4.12 -3.89 7.85
N PHE A 148 4.48 -5.14 7.61
CA PHE A 148 3.60 -6.29 7.73
C PHE A 148 3.60 -6.88 9.13
N GLU A 149 2.47 -7.43 9.53
CA GLU A 149 2.39 -8.37 10.65
C GLU A 149 3.34 -9.55 10.38
N LYS A 150 4.20 -9.91 11.34
CA LYS A 150 5.18 -11.01 11.15
C LYS A 150 4.51 -12.32 10.72
N ASN A 151 3.38 -12.65 11.34
CA ASN A 151 2.62 -13.86 11.04
C ASN A 151 1.89 -13.80 9.69
N ALA A 152 1.73 -12.60 9.13
CA ALA A 152 1.14 -12.38 7.81
C ALA A 152 2.18 -12.34 6.68
N ALA A 153 3.49 -12.32 6.97
CA ALA A 153 4.56 -12.22 5.98
C ALA A 153 5.41 -13.51 5.88
N LYS A 154 4.74 -14.66 5.69
CA LYS A 154 5.37 -15.99 5.66
C LYS A 154 6.16 -16.26 4.38
N TYR A 155 5.68 -15.78 3.25
CA TYR A 155 6.24 -16.06 1.93
C TYR A 155 6.58 -14.78 1.16
N VAL A 156 7.51 -14.91 0.21
CA VAL A 156 7.88 -13.84 -0.72
C VAL A 156 8.12 -14.36 -2.13
N VAL A 157 7.63 -13.63 -3.13
CA VAL A 157 7.96 -13.77 -4.54
C VAL A 157 8.34 -12.41 -5.10
N GLY A 158 9.26 -12.37 -6.05
CA GLY A 158 9.73 -11.13 -6.66
C GLY A 158 11.04 -10.67 -6.04
N LEU A 159 11.59 -9.59 -6.58
CA LEU A 159 12.91 -9.07 -6.18
C LEU A 159 14.03 -10.13 -6.27
N GLY A 160 13.89 -11.09 -7.19
CA GLY A 160 14.82 -12.22 -7.36
C GLY A 160 14.50 -13.46 -6.52
N ASN A 161 13.35 -13.51 -5.83
CA ASN A 161 12.93 -14.64 -5.01
C ASN A 161 11.77 -15.41 -5.66
N HIS A 162 11.79 -16.74 -5.50
CA HIS A 162 10.95 -17.67 -6.28
C HIS A 162 9.77 -18.30 -5.51
N GLY A 163 9.20 -17.62 -4.52
CA GLY A 163 7.89 -18.00 -3.96
C GLY A 163 7.88 -19.07 -2.88
N TYR A 164 8.93 -19.14 -2.08
CA TYR A 164 9.02 -20.03 -0.92
C TYR A 164 8.87 -19.27 0.39
N LEU A 165 9.25 -19.93 1.50
CA LEU A 165 9.48 -19.25 2.77
C LEU A 165 10.39 -18.04 2.54
N ARG A 166 9.99 -16.91 3.12
CA ARG A 166 10.76 -15.68 3.00
C ARG A 166 12.13 -15.87 3.68
N PRO A 167 13.26 -15.51 3.03
CA PRO A 167 14.57 -15.47 3.69
C PRO A 167 14.57 -14.36 4.75
N ASP A 168 15.52 -14.38 5.69
CA ASP A 168 15.57 -13.37 6.76
C ASP A 168 15.64 -11.93 6.23
N THR A 169 16.36 -11.74 5.12
CA THR A 169 16.50 -10.46 4.43
C THR A 169 16.40 -10.66 2.92
N VAL A 170 15.60 -9.83 2.26
CA VAL A 170 15.60 -9.63 0.80
C VAL A 170 16.17 -8.25 0.52
N LYS A 171 17.03 -8.11 -0.50
CA LYS A 171 17.56 -6.81 -0.95
C LYS A 171 17.42 -6.67 -2.45
N TRP A 172 17.11 -5.47 -2.88
CA TRP A 172 16.99 -5.09 -4.28
C TRP A 172 17.47 -3.63 -4.45
N SER A 173 17.95 -3.29 -5.63
CA SER A 173 18.30 -1.90 -5.99
C SER A 173 18.02 -1.65 -7.45
N TRP A 174 17.88 -0.39 -7.85
CA TRP A 174 17.64 0.00 -9.25
C TRP A 174 18.72 -0.50 -10.22
N LYS A 175 19.92 -0.81 -9.73
CA LYS A 175 20.98 -1.47 -10.53
C LYS A 175 20.57 -2.83 -11.10
N LEU A 176 19.53 -3.46 -10.54
CA LEU A 176 18.99 -4.75 -10.98
C LEU A 176 17.74 -4.60 -11.86
N ALA A 177 17.22 -3.39 -12.05
CA ALA A 177 15.90 -3.16 -12.65
C ALA A 177 15.75 -3.70 -14.08
N ASP A 178 16.84 -3.77 -14.84
CA ASP A 178 16.84 -4.34 -16.20
C ASP A 178 16.62 -5.86 -16.23
N LYS A 179 16.80 -6.55 -15.09
CA LYS A 179 16.68 -8.01 -14.97
C LYS A 179 15.59 -8.44 -13.99
N ILE A 180 15.34 -7.63 -12.97
CA ILE A 180 14.46 -7.96 -11.85
C ILE A 180 13.59 -6.74 -11.58
N SER A 181 12.31 -6.83 -11.95
CA SER A 181 11.32 -5.78 -11.71
C SER A 181 11.22 -5.41 -10.22
N PRO A 182 10.94 -4.14 -9.88
CA PRO A 182 10.71 -3.69 -8.50
C PRO A 182 9.30 -4.06 -8.01
N ALA A 183 8.96 -5.33 -8.13
CA ALA A 183 7.68 -5.89 -7.72
C ALA A 183 7.89 -7.04 -6.75
N VAL A 184 7.00 -7.14 -5.76
CA VAL A 184 7.06 -8.18 -4.72
C VAL A 184 5.66 -8.59 -4.28
N LEU A 185 5.45 -9.89 -4.05
CA LEU A 185 4.27 -10.43 -3.37
C LEU A 185 4.71 -10.94 -2.01
N ILE A 186 4.14 -10.40 -0.94
CA ILE A 186 4.41 -10.80 0.46
C ILE A 186 3.09 -11.19 1.12
N GLY A 187 3.07 -12.30 1.85
CA GLY A 187 1.84 -12.74 2.50
C GLY A 187 1.93 -14.09 3.20
N ASN A 188 0.79 -14.54 3.70
CA ASN A 188 0.53 -15.89 4.17
C ASN A 188 -0.70 -16.46 3.46
N ASP A 189 -1.09 -17.71 3.74
CA ASP A 189 -2.20 -18.38 3.05
C ASP A 189 -3.52 -17.55 3.04
N ASN A 190 -3.73 -16.65 4.00
CA ASN A 190 -4.99 -15.90 4.16
C ASN A 190 -4.96 -14.47 3.61
N ALA A 191 -3.82 -13.78 3.73
CA ALA A 191 -3.66 -12.40 3.32
C ALA A 191 -2.31 -12.21 2.63
N ALA A 192 -2.33 -11.61 1.44
CA ALA A 192 -1.13 -11.22 0.72
C ALA A 192 -1.30 -9.86 0.02
N LEU A 193 -0.18 -9.16 -0.11
CA LEU A 193 -0.08 -7.89 -0.83
C LEU A 193 0.93 -8.05 -1.94
N TYR A 194 0.47 -7.89 -3.17
CA TYR A 194 1.37 -7.61 -4.29
C TYR A 194 1.63 -6.11 -4.33
N ILE A 195 2.89 -5.73 -4.50
CA ILE A 195 3.39 -4.36 -4.57
C ILE A 195 4.17 -4.25 -5.89
N ASN A 196 3.89 -3.20 -6.66
CA ASN A 196 4.64 -2.87 -7.88
C ASN A 196 5.00 -1.40 -7.88
N ILE A 197 6.29 -1.10 -7.95
CA ILE A 197 6.80 0.28 -7.97
C ILE A 197 6.92 0.76 -9.41
N ASP A 198 6.53 2.02 -9.67
CA ASP A 198 6.67 2.63 -10.99
C ASP A 198 8.15 2.73 -11.42
N GLN A 199 8.48 2.05 -12.52
CA GLN A 199 9.81 1.97 -13.10
C GLN A 199 10.09 2.99 -14.22
N SER A 200 9.10 3.83 -14.54
CA SER A 200 9.19 4.84 -15.59
C SER A 200 10.43 5.73 -15.39
N LYS A 201 11.23 5.91 -16.44
CA LYS A 201 12.39 6.84 -16.41
C LYS A 201 11.95 8.30 -16.39
N LYS A 202 10.73 8.58 -16.88
CA LYS A 202 10.11 9.90 -16.88
C LYS A 202 8.80 9.79 -16.13
N SER A 203 8.51 10.76 -15.26
CA SER A 203 7.19 10.87 -14.67
C SER A 203 6.15 11.15 -15.76
N GLU A 204 4.91 10.74 -15.49
CA GLU A 204 3.75 11.07 -16.33
C GLU A 204 3.55 12.58 -16.46
N THR A 205 3.97 13.34 -15.44
CA THR A 205 3.98 14.80 -15.48
C THR A 205 5.38 15.27 -15.85
N LEU A 206 5.53 15.96 -16.99
CA LEU A 206 6.83 16.45 -17.49
C LEU A 206 7.62 17.31 -16.49
N SER A 207 6.93 17.97 -15.56
CA SER A 207 7.54 18.80 -14.52
C SER A 207 8.03 18.02 -13.29
N ALA A 208 7.69 16.75 -13.15
CA ALA A 208 8.02 15.95 -11.98
C ALA A 208 9.07 14.88 -12.30
N GLN A 209 9.90 14.55 -11.31
CA GLN A 209 10.87 13.45 -11.40
C GLN A 209 10.30 12.19 -10.75
N ASN A 210 10.65 11.00 -11.26
CA ASN A 210 10.32 9.75 -10.58
C ASN A 210 11.22 9.60 -9.34
N GLY A 211 10.64 9.83 -8.16
CA GLY A 211 11.33 9.82 -6.89
C GLY A 211 11.82 8.44 -6.46
N TRP A 212 11.24 7.36 -7.00
CA TRP A 212 11.73 6.01 -6.72
C TRP A 212 13.14 5.81 -7.27
N ARG A 213 13.44 6.27 -8.49
CA ARG A 213 14.75 5.98 -9.12
C ARG A 213 15.89 6.74 -8.46
N ASN A 214 15.77 8.07 -8.40
CA ASN A 214 16.81 8.99 -7.92
C ASN A 214 18.21 8.63 -8.48
N ASP A 215 18.39 8.71 -9.79
CA ASP A 215 19.62 8.27 -10.49
C ASP A 215 20.04 6.83 -10.16
N ASP A 216 19.07 5.93 -10.04
CA ASP A 216 19.24 4.52 -9.67
C ASP A 216 19.92 4.29 -8.31
N LYS A 217 19.89 5.30 -7.42
CA LYS A 217 20.38 5.22 -6.03
C LYS A 217 19.37 4.55 -5.10
N GLY A 218 18.11 4.48 -5.52
CA GLY A 218 17.05 3.88 -4.70
C GLY A 218 17.25 2.38 -4.46
N THR A 219 16.86 1.93 -3.27
CA THR A 219 16.99 0.54 -2.82
C THR A 219 15.71 0.07 -2.14
N MET A 220 15.48 -1.24 -2.16
CA MET A 220 14.40 -1.87 -1.41
C MET A 220 14.94 -3.04 -0.60
N GLN A 221 14.40 -3.21 0.61
CA GLN A 221 14.71 -4.33 1.47
C GLN A 221 13.45 -4.88 2.13
N VAL A 222 13.45 -6.18 2.42
CA VAL A 222 12.42 -6.84 3.23
C VAL A 222 13.10 -7.58 4.37
N ASN A 223 12.91 -7.15 5.61
CA ASN A 223 13.55 -7.76 6.78
C ASN A 223 12.74 -7.55 8.06
N ILE A 224 13.10 -8.31 9.11
CA ILE A 224 12.55 -8.08 10.44
C ILE A 224 13.06 -6.73 10.96
N LYS A 225 12.14 -5.89 11.45
CA LYS A 225 12.46 -4.62 12.14
C LYS A 225 11.56 -4.50 13.37
N GLY A 226 12.14 -4.69 14.56
CA GLY A 226 11.36 -4.75 15.79
C GLY A 226 10.30 -5.86 15.73
N SER A 227 9.02 -5.47 15.83
CA SER A 227 7.86 -6.38 15.83
C SER A 227 7.23 -6.61 14.46
N SER A 228 7.67 -5.93 13.40
CA SER A 228 7.13 -6.08 12.05
C SER A 228 8.08 -6.80 11.10
N MET A 229 7.51 -7.26 9.99
CA MET A 229 8.26 -7.55 8.76
C MET A 229 8.18 -6.31 7.87
N LEU A 230 9.27 -5.56 7.74
CA LEU A 230 9.26 -4.31 7.01
C LEU A 230 9.71 -4.50 5.57
N THR A 231 8.86 -4.10 4.62
CA THR A 231 9.32 -3.71 3.28
C THR A 231 9.63 -2.22 3.30
N GLU A 232 10.90 -1.89 3.13
CA GLU A 232 11.42 -0.53 3.13
C GLU A 232 11.97 -0.20 1.74
N PHE A 233 11.52 0.92 1.18
CA PHE A 233 12.18 1.56 0.05
C PHE A 233 12.90 2.81 0.53
N SER A 234 14.13 3.05 0.08
CA SER A 234 14.91 4.24 0.41
C SER A 234 15.45 4.88 -0.86
N THR A 235 15.31 6.20 -1.00
CA THR A 235 15.77 6.94 -2.20
C THR A 235 17.27 7.23 -2.20
N GLY A 236 17.93 7.24 -1.03
CA GLY A 236 19.18 8.00 -0.85
C GLY A 236 18.95 9.52 -0.87
N VAL A 237 20.02 10.30 -0.97
CA VAL A 237 19.97 11.78 -0.91
C VAL A 237 19.19 12.36 -2.09
N VAL A 238 18.27 13.28 -1.82
CA VAL A 238 17.49 13.99 -2.83
C VAL A 238 17.51 15.49 -2.53
N SER A 239 17.83 16.32 -3.53
CA SER A 239 17.85 17.78 -3.41
C SER A 239 16.78 18.38 -4.31
N LEU A 240 15.93 19.23 -3.74
CA LEU A 240 14.84 19.90 -4.46
C LEU A 240 14.96 21.42 -4.30
N LYS A 241 14.73 22.15 -5.38
CA LYS A 241 14.46 23.59 -5.37
C LYS A 241 12.99 23.84 -5.07
N ALA A 242 12.65 25.05 -4.64
CA ALA A 242 11.25 25.43 -4.50
C ALA A 242 10.51 25.28 -5.85
N GLY A 243 9.36 24.60 -5.82
CA GLY A 243 8.57 24.29 -7.00
C GLY A 243 8.87 22.93 -7.64
N ASP A 244 10.01 22.29 -7.32
CA ASP A 244 10.33 20.96 -7.83
C ASP A 244 9.33 19.92 -7.31
N GLU A 245 9.04 18.92 -8.15
CA GLU A 245 8.08 17.85 -7.84
C GLU A 245 8.72 16.45 -7.98
N LEU A 246 8.40 15.57 -7.04
CA LEU A 246 8.67 14.14 -7.11
C LEU A 246 7.36 13.36 -7.21
N THR A 247 7.36 12.28 -7.97
CA THR A 247 6.29 11.28 -7.96
C THR A 247 6.76 9.97 -7.36
N PHE A 248 5.89 9.36 -6.55
CA PHE A 248 6.09 8.04 -5.95
C PHE A 248 4.87 7.16 -6.28
N ASN A 249 4.66 6.86 -7.56
CA ASN A 249 3.53 6.06 -8.03
C ASN A 249 3.77 4.56 -7.75
N PHE A 250 2.75 3.86 -7.28
CA PHE A 250 2.85 2.41 -7.06
C PHE A 250 1.47 1.77 -7.09
N ASN A 251 1.46 0.46 -7.34
CA ASN A 251 0.26 -0.35 -7.33
C ASN A 251 0.30 -1.36 -6.20
N LEU A 252 -0.87 -1.57 -5.59
CA LEU A 252 -1.10 -2.66 -4.67
C LEU A 252 -2.16 -3.59 -5.24
N LEU A 253 -2.11 -4.87 -4.90
CA LEU A 253 -3.24 -5.77 -5.08
C LEU A 253 -3.46 -6.56 -3.81
N VAL A 254 -4.61 -6.31 -3.18
CA VAL A 254 -5.06 -7.02 -1.98
C VAL A 254 -5.67 -8.34 -2.40
N THR A 255 -5.02 -9.46 -2.07
CA THR A 255 -5.49 -10.78 -2.51
C THR A 255 -5.32 -11.81 -1.39
N PRO A 256 -6.29 -12.72 -1.18
CA PRO A 256 -6.01 -13.92 -0.41
C PRO A 256 -5.00 -14.77 -1.20
N ILE A 257 -4.33 -15.72 -0.55
CA ILE A 257 -3.62 -16.79 -1.25
C ILE A 257 -4.61 -17.92 -1.48
N ASP A 258 -5.15 -17.98 -2.70
CA ASP A 258 -6.22 -18.93 -3.06
C ASP A 258 -5.71 -20.38 -2.98
N ARG A 259 -6.51 -21.28 -2.38
CA ARG A 259 -6.28 -22.73 -2.39
C ARG A 259 -7.07 -23.45 -3.48
N LYS A 260 -8.18 -22.89 -3.95
CA LYS A 260 -9.12 -23.51 -4.91
C LYS A 260 -8.60 -23.51 -6.35
N ASP A 261 -7.60 -22.70 -6.67
CA ASP A 261 -6.85 -22.80 -7.93
C ASP A 261 -5.81 -23.94 -7.93
N GLY A 262 -5.74 -24.71 -6.84
CA GLY A 262 -4.93 -25.90 -6.67
C GLY A 262 -3.43 -25.63 -6.50
N ARG A 263 -3.00 -24.39 -6.26
CA ARG A 263 -1.58 -24.03 -6.40
C ARG A 263 -1.02 -23.29 -5.19
N ARG A 264 -0.17 -23.99 -4.44
CA ARG A 264 0.91 -23.41 -3.61
C ARG A 264 1.93 -22.58 -4.44
N ASP A 265 1.70 -22.40 -5.74
CA ASP A 265 2.61 -21.76 -6.69
C ASP A 265 2.43 -20.24 -6.66
N LEU A 266 3.09 -19.62 -5.68
CA LEU A 266 3.13 -18.17 -5.52
C LEU A 266 3.78 -17.48 -6.73
N GLN A 267 4.70 -18.16 -7.44
CA GLN A 267 5.34 -17.64 -8.64
C GLN A 267 4.33 -17.42 -9.76
N LYS A 268 3.44 -18.38 -10.01
CA LYS A 268 2.37 -18.21 -11.00
C LYS A 268 1.48 -17.01 -10.69
N ARG A 269 1.12 -16.83 -9.41
CA ARG A 269 0.25 -15.71 -8.99
C ARG A 269 0.96 -14.38 -9.19
N PHE A 270 2.21 -14.28 -8.74
CA PHE A 270 3.04 -13.11 -9.01
C PHE A 270 3.09 -12.78 -10.50
N ASN A 271 3.35 -13.77 -11.37
CA ASN A 271 3.39 -13.56 -12.82
C ASN A 271 2.05 -13.04 -13.37
N LYS A 272 0.91 -13.59 -12.90
CA LYS A 272 -0.44 -13.12 -13.28
C LYS A 272 -0.70 -11.67 -12.86
N TYR A 273 -0.23 -11.28 -11.68
CA TYR A 273 -0.40 -9.91 -11.18
C TYR A 273 0.54 -8.93 -11.87
N HIS A 274 1.75 -9.38 -12.20
CA HIS A 274 2.77 -8.60 -12.86
C HIS A 274 2.48 -8.35 -14.35
N SER A 275 1.71 -9.24 -14.99
CA SER A 275 1.29 -9.07 -16.39
C SER A 275 0.04 -8.21 -16.59
N ARG A 276 -0.47 -7.57 -15.53
CA ARG A 276 -1.60 -6.63 -15.60
C ARG A 276 -1.15 -5.30 -16.14
#